data_AF-A0A5P8JT26-F1
#
_entry.id   AF-A0A5P8JT26-F1
#
_cell.length_a   1.000
_cell.length_b   1.000
_cell.length_c   1.000
_cell.angle_alpha   90.00
_cell.angle_beta   90.00
_cell.angle_gamma   90.00
#
_symmetry.space_group_name_H-M   'P 1'
#
loop_
_entity.id
_entity.type
_entity.pdbx_description
1 polymer ?
#
loop_
_entity_poly.entity_id
_entity_poly.type
_entity_poly.pdbx_seq_one_letter_code
_entity_poly.pdbx_strand_id
1 'polypeptide(L)'
;MMQTDEEKLEYRKRVLPGYAEFYEMSDEARETYVVNLVNEALIKEGIAPIDRLLTDEEVEVASQKLYGPKKKASFLSRLRRA
;
A
#
# COMPACT_ATOMS: atom_id res chain seq x y z
N MET A 1 -0.48 -21.81 -22.50
CA MET A 1 -1.22 -22.27 -21.30
C MET A 1 -1.18 -21.13 -20.29
N MET A 2 -2.33 -20.74 -19.72
CA MET A 2 -2.31 -19.82 -18.57
C MET A 2 -1.90 -20.62 -17.34
N GLN A 3 -0.97 -20.08 -16.55
CA GLN A 3 -0.57 -20.68 -15.27
C GLN A 3 -1.76 -20.74 -14.32
N THR A 4 -1.87 -21.83 -13.56
CA THR A 4 -2.85 -21.95 -12.49
C THR A 4 -2.49 -21.01 -11.34
N ASP A 5 -3.46 -20.71 -10.47
CA ASP A 5 -3.20 -19.82 -9.33
C ASP A 5 -2.22 -20.43 -8.31
N GLU A 6 -2.17 -21.75 -8.24
CA GLU A 6 -1.21 -22.51 -7.44
C GLU A 6 0.22 -22.39 -8.02
N GLU A 7 0.38 -22.51 -9.34
CA GLU A 7 1.67 -22.31 -10.01
C GLU A 7 2.20 -20.87 -9.81
N LYS A 8 1.30 -19.87 -9.87
CA LYS A 8 1.66 -18.46 -9.62
C LYS A 8 2.09 -18.24 -8.17
N LEU A 9 1.43 -18.89 -7.22
CA LEU A 9 1.77 -18.78 -5.80
C LEU A 9 3.16 -19.36 -5.54
N GLU A 10 3.43 -20.57 -6.01
CA GLU A 10 4.73 -21.23 -5.84
C GLU A 10 5.87 -20.49 -6.54
N TYR A 11 5.59 -19.90 -7.71
CA TYR A 11 6.54 -19.01 -8.37
C TYR A 11 6.87 -17.78 -7.50
N ARG A 12 5.87 -17.13 -6.91
CA ARG A 12 6.07 -15.95 -6.05
C ARG A 12 6.86 -16.28 -4.79
N LYS A 13 6.57 -17.41 -4.13
CA LYS A 13 7.34 -17.88 -2.97
C LYS A 13 8.83 -18.06 -3.29
N ARG A 14 9.15 -18.47 -4.52
CA ARG A 14 10.54 -18.69 -4.98
C ARG A 14 11.26 -17.41 -5.37
N VAL A 15 10.56 -16.48 -6.03
CA VAL A 15 11.18 -15.32 -6.70
C VAL A 15 11.20 -14.07 -5.83
N LEU A 16 10.23 -13.91 -4.93
CA LEU A 16 10.13 -12.73 -4.08
C LEU A 16 10.75 -13.02 -2.71
N PRO A 17 11.87 -12.36 -2.34
CA PRO A 17 12.49 -12.52 -1.03
C PRO A 17 11.48 -12.21 0.09
N GLY A 18 11.43 -13.07 1.11
CA GLY A 18 10.54 -12.93 2.25
C GLY A 18 9.06 -13.23 1.97
N TYR A 19 8.65 -13.51 0.72
CA TYR A 19 7.24 -13.76 0.39
C TYR A 19 6.73 -15.10 0.93
N ALA A 20 7.56 -16.13 0.94
CA ALA A 20 7.21 -17.42 1.55
C ALA A 20 6.94 -17.27 3.05
N GLU A 21 7.85 -16.60 3.77
CA GLU A 21 7.72 -16.32 5.20
C GLU A 21 6.47 -15.46 5.48
N PHE A 22 6.27 -14.38 4.72
CA PHE A 22 5.08 -13.53 4.83
C PHE A 22 3.77 -14.30 4.61
N TYR A 23 3.75 -15.23 3.66
CA TYR A 23 2.56 -16.02 3.35
C TYR A 23 2.21 -17.00 4.48
N GLU A 24 3.19 -17.52 5.19
CA GLU A 24 2.99 -18.46 6.31
C GLU A 24 2.63 -17.75 7.63
N MET A 25 2.81 -16.43 7.72
CA MET A 25 2.42 -15.63 8.89
C MET A 25 0.90 -15.55 9.08
N SER A 26 0.46 -15.45 10.34
CA SER A 26 -0.91 -15.07 10.67
C SER A 26 -1.20 -13.63 10.24
N ASP A 27 -2.48 -13.30 10.05
CA ASP A 27 -2.88 -11.96 9.62
C ASP A 27 -2.39 -10.85 10.59
N GLU A 28 -2.44 -11.12 11.90
CA GLU A 28 -1.91 -10.22 12.94
C GLU A 28 -0.40 -10.00 12.82
N ALA A 29 0.36 -11.06 12.50
CA ALA A 29 1.80 -10.98 12.33
C ALA A 29 2.20 -10.29 11.02
N ARG A 30 1.38 -10.41 9.96
CA ARG A 30 1.63 -9.79 8.65
C ARG A 30 1.64 -8.27 8.71
N GLU A 31 0.69 -7.67 9.42
CA GLU A 31 0.67 -6.20 9.55
C GLU A 31 1.94 -5.71 10.24
N THR A 32 2.31 -6.32 11.36
CA THR A 32 3.54 -5.98 12.11
C THR A 32 4.78 -6.13 11.23
N TYR A 33 4.87 -7.21 10.46
CA TYR A 33 5.97 -7.45 9.53
C TYR A 33 6.09 -6.34 8.48
N VAL A 34 4.97 -5.95 7.85
CA VAL A 34 4.95 -4.89 6.83
C VAL A 34 5.29 -3.53 7.44
N VAL A 35 4.73 -3.20 8.60
CA VAL A 35 5.04 -1.93 9.31
C VAL A 35 6.53 -1.83 9.62
N ASN A 36 7.15 -2.91 10.11
CA ASN A 36 8.58 -2.93 10.38
C ASN A 36 9.41 -2.72 9.11
N LEU A 37 9.09 -3.44 8.03
CA LEU A 37 9.79 -3.32 6.75
C LEU A 37 9.67 -1.90 6.17
N VAL A 38 8.49 -1.30 6.25
CA VAL A 38 8.26 0.09 5.82
C VAL A 38 9.05 1.05 6.70
N ASN A 39 9.04 0.87 8.02
CA ASN A 39 9.77 1.73 8.95
C ASN A 39 11.28 1.68 8.75
N GLU A 40 11.86 0.52 8.45
CA GLU A 40 13.27 0.41 8.08
C GLU A 40 13.61 1.28 6.87
N ALA A 41 12.76 1.26 5.84
CA ALA A 41 12.91 2.11 4.65
C ALA A 41 12.72 3.59 4.98
N LEU A 42 11.70 3.95 5.77
CA LEU A 42 11.45 5.34 6.18
C LEU A 42 12.62 5.91 6.98
N ILE A 43 13.15 5.15 7.95
CA ILE A 43 14.30 5.54 8.77
C ILE A 43 15.53 5.77 7.89
N LYS A 44 15.77 4.91 6.90
CA LYS A 44 16.87 5.05 5.95
C LYS A 44 16.76 6.35 5.12
N GLU A 45 15.54 6.76 4.79
CA GLU A 45 15.25 8.00 4.08
C GLU A 45 15.12 9.22 5.02
N GLY A 46 15.33 9.06 6.33
CA GLY A 46 15.22 10.13 7.33
C GLY A 46 13.77 10.58 7.60
N ILE A 47 12.80 9.74 7.27
CA ILE A 47 11.37 9.97 7.50
C ILE A 47 10.97 9.32 8.84
N ALA A 48 10.05 9.96 9.57
CA ALA A 48 9.54 9.43 10.82
C ALA A 48 8.80 8.09 10.59
N PRO A 49 8.95 7.12 11.51
CA PRO A 49 8.26 5.84 11.42
C PRO A 49 6.74 6.00 11.62
N ILE A 50 5.99 4.99 11.17
CA ILE A 50 4.55 4.86 11.32
C ILE A 50 4.20 3.76 12.33
N ASP A 51 3.06 3.91 13.00
CA ASP A 51 2.61 2.95 14.03
C ASP A 51 1.81 1.77 13.44
N ARG A 52 1.01 2.03 12.40
CA ARG A 52 0.11 1.03 11.78
C ARG A 52 -0.21 1.37 10.33
N LEU A 53 -0.78 0.41 9.61
CA LEU A 53 -1.35 0.65 8.28
C LEU A 53 -2.76 1.27 8.40
N LEU A 54 -3.17 1.96 7.34
CA LEU A 54 -4.54 2.46 7.22
C LEU A 54 -5.47 1.33 6.79
N THR A 55 -6.71 1.35 7.29
CA THR A 55 -7.76 0.47 6.75
C THR A 55 -8.23 0.97 5.38
N ASP A 56 -8.95 0.13 4.63
CA ASP A 56 -9.46 0.50 3.31
C ASP A 56 -10.35 1.76 3.36
N GLU A 57 -11.19 1.90 4.39
CA GLU A 57 -12.02 3.10 4.58
C GLU A 57 -11.17 4.34 4.89
N GLU A 58 -10.13 4.18 5.72
CA GLU A 58 -9.22 5.27 6.05
C GLU A 58 -8.38 5.71 4.85
N VAL A 59 -7.99 4.77 3.98
CA VAL A 59 -7.32 5.05 2.71
C VAL A 59 -8.21 5.89 1.82
N GLU A 60 -9.50 5.57 1.72
CA GLU A 60 -10.43 6.37 0.93
C GLU A 60 -10.50 7.80 1.48
N VAL A 61 -10.70 7.97 2.79
CA VAL A 61 -10.76 9.29 3.43
C VAL A 61 -9.45 10.06 3.26
N ALA A 62 -8.30 9.42 3.46
CA ALA A 62 -6.98 10.03 3.27
C ALA A 62 -6.78 10.48 1.81
N SER A 63 -7.17 9.65 0.84
CA SER A 63 -7.11 9.97 -0.59
C SER A 63 -7.97 11.19 -0.93
N GLN A 64 -9.17 11.30 -0.36
CA GLN A 64 -10.05 12.45 -0.55
C GLN A 64 -9.45 13.72 0.08
N LYS A 65 -8.78 13.64 1.22
CA LYS A 65 -8.09 14.78 1.83
C LYS A 65 -6.90 15.26 0.98
N LEU A 66 -6.09 14.34 0.47
CA LEU A 66 -4.91 14.63 -0.35
C LEU A 66 -5.27 15.17 -1.75
N TYR A 67 -6.26 14.56 -2.41
CA TYR A 67 -6.55 14.83 -3.83
C TYR A 67 -7.89 15.54 -4.07
N GLY A 68 -8.79 15.55 -3.10
CA GLY A 68 -10.10 16.22 -3.19
C GLY A 68 -9.99 17.73 -3.47
N PRO A 69 -9.08 18.50 -2.82
CA PRO A 69 -8.91 19.92 -3.13
C PRO A 69 -8.46 20.18 -4.57
N LYS A 70 -7.56 19.32 -5.11
CA LYS A 70 -7.06 19.45 -6.49
C LYS A 70 -8.16 19.20 -7.52
N LYS A 71 -9.05 18.23 -7.30
CA LYS A 71 -10.20 17.98 -8.18
C LYS A 71 -11.21 19.13 -8.18
N LYS A 72 -11.49 19.73 -7.01
CA LYS A 72 -12.39 20.91 -6.90
C LYS A 72 -11.83 22.15 -7.61
N ALA A 73 -10.54 22.41 -7.49
CA ALA A 73 -9.89 23.55 -8.16
C ALA A 73 -9.91 23.41 -9.70
N SER A 74 -9.66 22.20 -10.21
CA SER A 74 -9.73 21.92 -11.66
C SER A 74 -11.15 22.12 -12.21
N PHE A 75 -12.18 21.70 -11.47
CA PHE A 75 -13.58 21.87 -11.91
C PHE A 75 -13.98 23.36 -12.02
N LEU A 76 -13.66 24.17 -11.00
CA LEU A 76 -13.96 25.61 -11.00
C LEU A 76 -13.23 26.36 -12.12
N SER A 77 -11.99 25.95 -12.44
CA SER A 77 -11.23 26.56 -13.54
C SER A 77 -11.81 26.27 -14.93
N ARG A 78 -12.46 25.11 -15.12
CA ARG A 78 -13.17 24.76 -16.36
C ARG A 78 -14.47 25.52 -16.51
N LEU A 79 -15.21 25.67 -15.41
CA LEU A 79 -16.50 26.39 -15.40
C LEU A 79 -16.36 27.91 -15.61
N ARG A 80 -15.18 28.49 -15.31
CA ARG A 80 -14.85 29.90 -15.59
C ARG A 80 -14.34 30.16 -17.02
N ARG A 81 -14.01 29.12 -17.79
CA ARG A 81 -13.52 29.23 -19.18
C ARG A 81 -14.58 28.87 -20.23
N ALA A 82 -15.72 28.32 -19.81
CA ALA A 82 -16.91 28.13 -20.64
C ALA A 82 -17.81 29.37 -20.51
#